data_AF-A0A7S3GZ03-F1
#
_entry.id   AF-A0A7S3GZ03-F1
#
_cell.length_a   1.000
_cell.length_b   1.000
_cell.length_c   1.000
_cell.angle_alpha   90.00
_cell.angle_beta   90.00
_cell.angle_gamma   90.00
#
_symmetry.space_group_name_H-M   'P 1'
#
loop_
_entity.id
_entity.type
_entity.pdbx_description
1 polymer ?
#
loop_
_entity_poly.entity_id
_entity_poly.type
_entity_poly.pdbx_seq_one_letter_code
_entity_poly.pdbx_strand_id
1 'polypeptide(L)'
;FGLKRCRQFADTASLPTLSDDCPSDCQQLPRTMAALRMCIFAAGVAALLPQAIADKHLECIGGPKAACECLLDCPVFGHNKEQCETAVDKNAVVDQAVKDALQQPGNECLGIQCVVECAAKLDCLDKAVKGRCQHVKDNSEDCKVDCDGSSAFRSASANLVVALAALGALLN
;
A
#
# COMPACT_ATOMS: atom_id res chain seq x y z
N PHE A 1 31.68 -6.48 1.39
CA PHE A 1 32.29 -5.98 2.64
C PHE A 1 32.41 -4.45 2.59
N GLY A 2 31.71 -3.73 3.48
CA GLY A 2 31.84 -2.27 3.69
C GLY A 2 30.75 -1.44 2.97
N LEU A 3 29.59 -1.07 3.54
CA LEU A 3 29.35 -0.12 4.65
C LEU A 3 30.14 1.20 4.50
N LYS A 4 29.44 2.29 4.18
CA LYS A 4 29.72 3.65 4.70
C LYS A 4 28.52 4.60 4.54
N ARG A 5 27.82 4.80 5.66
CA ARG A 5 27.10 6.03 6.11
C ARG A 5 25.93 6.51 5.23
N CYS A 6 24.66 6.43 5.63
CA CYS A 6 24.08 6.84 6.92
C CYS A 6 24.70 8.14 7.45
N ARG A 7 24.30 9.28 6.88
CA ARG A 7 24.47 10.59 7.54
C ARG A 7 23.52 11.65 6.97
N GLN A 8 22.26 11.61 7.42
CA GLN A 8 21.42 12.80 7.63
C GLN A 8 20.06 12.38 8.24
N PHE A 9 20.13 11.75 9.41
CA PHE A 9 19.05 11.77 10.39
C PHE A 9 19.66 12.39 11.66
N ALA A 10 19.47 13.70 11.79
CA ALA A 10 19.79 14.57 12.92
C ALA A 10 19.36 15.97 12.44
N ASP A 11 18.50 16.76 13.06
CA ASP A 11 17.75 16.68 14.30
C ASP A 11 16.66 17.74 14.13
N THR A 12 15.38 17.37 14.22
CA THR A 12 14.31 18.29 14.65
C THR A 12 13.11 17.46 15.05
N ALA A 13 12.68 17.70 16.28
CA ALA A 13 11.58 16.98 16.91
C ALA A 13 10.26 17.14 16.14
N SER A 14 9.59 16.00 15.96
CA SER A 14 8.14 15.84 15.93
C SER A 14 7.36 16.45 14.76
N LEU A 15 7.26 15.69 13.66
CA LEU A 15 6.00 15.27 13.03
C LEU A 15 6.33 14.12 12.05
N PRO A 16 5.59 12.98 12.06
CA PRO A 16 5.80 11.93 11.08
C PRO A 16 5.19 12.37 9.74
N THR A 17 5.94 13.12 8.93
CA THR A 17 5.65 13.20 7.50
C THR A 17 6.29 12.00 6.83
N LEU A 18 5.39 11.10 6.44
CA LEU A 18 5.60 9.87 5.73
C LEU A 18 6.52 10.06 4.51
N SER A 19 7.38 9.08 4.35
CA SER A 19 8.14 8.72 3.17
C SER A 19 7.29 8.67 1.89
N ASP A 20 7.96 8.93 0.77
CA ASP A 20 7.63 8.48 -0.59
C ASP A 20 6.51 9.21 -1.36
N ASP A 21 6.90 10.27 -2.08
CA ASP A 21 6.97 10.18 -3.54
C ASP A 21 7.99 11.20 -4.06
N CYS A 22 9.25 10.75 -4.18
CA CYS A 22 10.24 11.51 -4.93
C CYS A 22 10.02 11.14 -6.40
N PRO A 23 9.55 12.05 -7.29
CA PRO A 23 9.40 11.74 -8.70
C PRO A 23 10.74 11.26 -9.24
N SER A 24 10.73 10.14 -9.97
CA SER A 24 11.90 9.43 -10.50
C SER A 24 12.68 10.22 -11.59
N ASP A 25 12.50 11.54 -11.67
CA ASP A 25 13.06 12.44 -12.68
C ASP A 25 14.18 13.36 -12.14
N CYS A 26 14.79 13.04 -10.99
CA CYS A 26 15.86 13.87 -10.40
C CYS A 26 17.28 13.25 -10.41
N GLN A 27 17.57 12.18 -11.16
CA GLN A 27 18.94 11.65 -11.26
C GLN A 27 19.47 11.39 -12.68
N GLN A 28 19.15 12.28 -13.62
CA GLN A 28 20.05 12.54 -14.75
C GLN A 28 20.63 13.96 -14.66
N LEU A 29 21.41 14.18 -13.60
CA LEU A 29 22.45 15.20 -13.62
C LEU A 29 23.68 14.60 -14.32
N PRO A 30 24.04 15.07 -15.52
CA PRO A 30 25.26 14.64 -16.18
C PRO A 30 26.46 15.08 -15.35
N ARG A 31 27.30 14.10 -14.97
CA ARG A 31 28.64 14.30 -14.43
C ARG A 31 29.55 14.85 -15.52
N THR A 32 29.43 16.13 -15.87
CA THR A 32 30.50 16.84 -16.58
C THR A 32 31.39 17.51 -15.56
N MET A 33 32.58 16.94 -15.39
CA MET A 33 33.69 17.57 -14.68
C MET A 33 34.14 18.84 -15.41
N ALA A 34 34.77 19.72 -14.64
CA ALA A 34 35.71 20.77 -15.05
C ALA A 34 35.18 22.21 -15.21
N ALA A 35 35.63 23.02 -14.24
CA ALA A 35 36.35 24.29 -14.44
C ALA A 35 35.59 25.59 -14.80
N LEU A 36 35.67 26.49 -13.81
CA LEU A 36 35.91 27.95 -13.87
C LEU A 36 34.80 28.93 -14.30
N ARG A 37 34.81 30.04 -13.53
CA ARG A 37 34.38 31.43 -13.79
C ARG A 37 32.97 31.88 -13.37
N MET A 38 32.98 32.57 -12.22
CA MET A 38 32.33 33.88 -11.97
C MET A 38 31.51 34.48 -13.12
N CYS A 39 30.24 34.79 -12.85
CA CYS A 39 29.65 36.12 -13.01
C CYS A 39 28.29 36.24 -12.31
N ILE A 40 28.07 37.43 -11.76
CA ILE A 40 26.96 37.93 -10.96
C ILE A 40 25.71 38.12 -11.83
N PHE A 41 24.52 37.70 -11.38
CA PHE A 41 23.26 38.41 -11.70
C PHE A 41 22.23 38.34 -10.55
N ALA A 42 22.04 39.52 -9.97
CA ALA A 42 20.83 40.13 -9.40
C ALA A 42 19.66 39.23 -8.92
N ALA A 43 19.42 39.34 -7.60
CA ALA A 43 18.12 39.50 -6.95
C ALA A 43 16.86 39.23 -7.79
N GLY A 44 16.46 37.96 -7.83
CA GLY A 44 15.10 37.55 -8.16
C GLY A 44 14.61 36.60 -7.07
N VAL A 45 14.24 37.14 -5.91
CA VAL A 45 13.55 36.37 -4.86
C VAL A 45 12.13 36.12 -5.35
N ALA A 46 11.98 35.18 -6.29
CA ALA A 46 10.68 34.63 -6.65
C ALA A 46 10.17 33.91 -5.40
N ALA A 47 9.13 34.48 -4.78
CA ALA A 47 8.46 33.93 -3.63
C ALA A 47 8.04 32.48 -3.94
N LEU A 48 8.75 31.52 -3.33
CA LEU A 48 8.30 30.14 -3.20
C LEU A 48 7.08 30.17 -2.27
N LEU A 49 5.90 30.44 -2.82
CA LEU A 49 4.66 30.19 -2.12
C LEU A 49 4.53 28.67 -1.96
N PRO A 50 4.41 28.13 -0.74
CA PRO A 50 4.05 26.75 -0.54
C PRO A 50 2.65 26.58 -1.13
N GLN A 51 2.56 25.96 -2.29
CA GLN A 51 1.28 25.45 -2.77
C GLN A 51 0.95 24.29 -1.83
N ALA A 52 0.13 24.58 -0.83
CA ALA A 52 -0.59 23.56 -0.08
C ALA A 52 -1.50 22.86 -1.09
N ILE A 53 -0.96 21.83 -1.74
CA ILE A 53 -1.77 20.88 -2.49
C ILE A 53 -2.60 20.23 -1.40
N ALA A 54 -3.85 20.68 -1.26
CA ALA A 54 -4.81 19.99 -0.42
C ALA A 54 -5.00 18.63 -1.06
N ASP A 55 -4.24 17.63 -0.59
CA ASP A 55 -4.45 16.24 -0.93
C ASP A 55 -5.90 15.94 -0.62
N LYS A 56 -6.69 15.77 -1.69
CA LYS A 56 -8.05 15.31 -1.57
C LYS A 56 -7.96 13.86 -1.13
N HIS A 57 -7.89 13.67 0.19
CA HIS A 57 -7.98 12.37 0.81
C HIS A 57 -9.23 11.71 0.25
N LEU A 58 -9.06 10.66 -0.54
CA LEU A 58 -10.19 9.93 -1.08
C LEU A 58 -10.95 9.34 0.10
N GLU A 59 -12.17 9.82 0.31
CA GLU A 59 -13.04 9.30 1.35
C GLU A 59 -13.66 7.99 0.86
N CYS A 60 -13.18 6.88 1.39
CA CYS A 60 -13.82 5.57 1.24
C CYS A 60 -15.23 5.58 1.83
N ILE A 61 -16.15 4.83 1.23
CA ILE A 61 -17.47 4.56 1.80
C ILE A 61 -17.28 3.96 3.20
N GLY A 62 -17.90 4.57 4.22
CA GLY A 62 -17.78 4.15 5.62
C GLY A 62 -16.55 4.69 6.36
N GLY A 63 -15.70 5.48 5.68
CA GLY A 63 -14.59 6.20 6.28
C GLY A 63 -13.46 5.31 6.82
N PRO A 64 -12.61 5.86 7.71
CA PRO A 64 -11.42 5.15 8.22
C PRO A 64 -11.74 3.86 9.00
N LYS A 65 -12.90 3.80 9.68
CA LYS A 65 -13.32 2.60 10.41
C LYS A 65 -13.57 1.44 9.43
N ALA A 66 -14.36 1.66 8.38
CA ALA A 66 -14.67 0.63 7.40
C ALA A 66 -13.42 0.15 6.65
N ALA A 67 -12.51 1.07 6.30
CA ALA A 67 -11.23 0.72 5.67
C ALA A 67 -10.37 -0.16 6.59
N CYS A 68 -10.24 0.21 7.87
CA CYS A 68 -9.52 -0.57 8.86
C CYS A 68 -10.10 -1.99 9.01
N GLU A 69 -11.41 -2.09 9.22
CA GLU A 69 -12.07 -3.39 9.41
C GLU A 69 -11.90 -4.29 8.20
N CYS A 70 -12.04 -3.72 7.01
CA CYS A 70 -11.91 -4.43 5.75
C CYS A 70 -10.49 -4.94 5.50
N LEU A 71 -9.45 -4.14 5.79
CA LEU A 71 -8.06 -4.59 5.70
C LEU A 71 -7.75 -5.67 6.75
N LEU A 72 -8.14 -5.46 8.00
CA LEU A 72 -7.88 -6.43 9.07
C LEU A 72 -8.74 -7.68 8.98
N ASP A 73 -9.75 -7.75 8.11
CA ASP A 73 -10.47 -8.98 7.80
C ASP A 73 -9.63 -9.93 6.92
N CYS A 74 -8.55 -9.43 6.29
CA CYS A 74 -7.68 -10.28 5.49
C CYS A 74 -6.72 -11.11 6.37
N PRO A 75 -6.56 -12.42 6.10
CA PRO A 75 -5.68 -13.29 6.89
C PRO A 75 -4.22 -12.85 6.94
N VAL A 76 -3.72 -12.24 5.85
CA VAL A 76 -2.34 -11.73 5.75
C VAL A 76 -2.05 -10.62 6.77
N PHE A 77 -3.07 -9.90 7.23
CA PHE A 77 -2.97 -8.82 8.22
C PHE A 77 -3.43 -9.26 9.62
N GLY A 78 -3.59 -10.56 9.86
CA GLY A 78 -3.84 -11.12 11.20
C GLY A 78 -5.31 -11.31 11.60
N HIS A 79 -6.27 -11.02 10.71
CA HIS A 79 -7.71 -11.31 10.90
C HIS A 79 -8.33 -10.70 12.18
N ASN A 80 -7.95 -9.46 12.55
CA ASN A 80 -8.31 -8.84 13.84
C ASN A 80 -9.03 -7.50 13.69
N LYS A 81 -10.21 -7.50 13.05
CA LYS A 81 -11.03 -6.29 12.85
C LYS A 81 -11.52 -5.62 14.13
N GLU A 82 -11.56 -6.35 15.25
CA GLU A 82 -11.99 -5.84 16.56
C GLU A 82 -11.07 -4.70 17.06
N GLN A 83 -9.81 -4.68 16.62
CA GLN A 83 -8.88 -3.60 16.91
C GLN A 83 -9.33 -2.26 16.31
N CYS A 84 -10.08 -2.28 15.20
CA CYS A 84 -10.58 -1.05 14.57
C CYS A 84 -11.69 -0.37 15.36
N GLU A 85 -12.42 -1.11 16.20
CA GLU A 85 -13.49 -0.54 17.03
C GLU A 85 -12.93 0.17 18.26
N THR A 86 -11.88 -0.39 18.85
CA THR A 86 -11.31 0.04 20.14
C THR A 86 -10.17 1.04 20.00
N ALA A 87 -9.41 1.00 18.89
CA ALA A 87 -8.29 1.88 18.69
C ALA A 87 -8.73 3.34 18.50
N VAL A 88 -8.01 4.28 19.12
CA VAL A 88 -8.23 5.72 18.88
C VAL A 88 -7.80 6.08 17.45
N ASP A 89 -6.61 5.62 17.06
CA ASP A 89 -6.02 5.82 15.74
C ASP A 89 -6.07 4.51 14.92
N LYS A 90 -7.00 4.46 13.97
CA LYS A 90 -7.22 3.27 13.12
C LYS A 90 -6.11 3.12 12.09
N ASN A 91 -5.51 4.23 11.65
CA ASN A 91 -4.42 4.21 10.68
C ASN A 91 -3.20 3.57 11.30
N ALA A 92 -2.89 3.90 12.56
CA ALA A 92 -1.77 3.27 13.27
C ALA A 92 -1.92 1.74 13.42
N VAL A 93 -3.14 1.24 13.62
CA VAL A 93 -3.42 -0.21 13.67
C VAL A 93 -3.16 -0.86 12.32
N VAL A 94 -3.70 -0.28 11.24
CA VAL A 94 -3.49 -0.78 9.88
C VAL A 94 -2.01 -0.75 9.51
N ASP A 95 -1.31 0.35 9.78
CA ASP A 95 0.12 0.50 9.50
C ASP A 95 0.95 -0.56 10.22
N GLN A 96 0.61 -0.87 11.46
CA GLN A 96 1.29 -1.92 12.21
C GLN A 96 1.03 -3.30 11.60
N ALA A 97 -0.22 -3.63 11.27
CA ALA A 97 -0.56 -4.89 10.64
C ALA A 97 0.12 -5.08 9.27
N VAL A 98 0.21 -4.00 8.47
CA VAL A 98 0.93 -4.00 7.20
C VAL A 98 2.43 -4.23 7.42
N LYS A 99 3.04 -3.54 8.38
CA LYS A 99 4.46 -3.74 8.72
C LYS A 99 4.74 -5.18 9.15
N ASP A 100 3.87 -5.77 9.95
CA ASP A 100 4.01 -7.14 10.43
C ASP A 100 3.84 -8.15 9.30
N ALA A 101 2.90 -7.91 8.37
CA ALA A 101 2.73 -8.72 7.18
C ALA A 101 3.96 -8.70 6.27
N LEU A 102 4.58 -7.53 6.08
CA LEU A 102 5.77 -7.33 5.24
C LEU A 102 7.06 -7.94 5.84
N GLN A 103 7.05 -8.32 7.12
CA GLN A 103 8.18 -9.07 7.70
C GLN A 103 8.24 -10.52 7.20
N GLN A 104 7.15 -11.04 6.63
CA GLN A 104 7.06 -12.38 6.09
C GLN A 104 7.18 -12.35 4.56
N PRO A 105 8.25 -12.94 3.98
CA PRO A 105 8.43 -12.95 2.54
C PRO A 105 7.33 -13.77 1.85
N GLY A 106 6.84 -13.28 0.71
CA GLY A 106 5.74 -13.90 -0.04
C GLY A 106 4.36 -13.32 0.27
N ASN A 107 4.24 -12.49 1.32
CA ASN A 107 2.99 -11.83 1.66
C ASN A 107 2.70 -10.58 0.83
N GLU A 108 3.61 -10.13 -0.01
CA GLU A 108 3.46 -8.91 -0.82
C GLU A 108 2.26 -9.01 -1.76
N CYS A 109 2.14 -10.14 -2.47
CA CYS A 109 1.03 -10.38 -3.39
C CYS A 109 -0.32 -10.51 -2.65
N LEU A 110 -0.36 -11.23 -1.54
CA LEU A 110 -1.57 -11.41 -0.74
C LEU A 110 -2.01 -10.08 -0.09
N GLY A 111 -1.05 -9.30 0.41
CA GLY A 111 -1.27 -8.00 0.99
C GLY A 111 -1.86 -7.02 -0.03
N ILE A 112 -1.24 -6.90 -1.22
CA ILE A 112 -1.72 -5.96 -2.23
C ILE A 112 -3.07 -6.37 -2.83
N GLN A 113 -3.32 -7.67 -2.97
CA GLN A 113 -4.63 -8.18 -3.37
C GLN A 113 -5.72 -7.72 -2.39
N CYS A 114 -5.49 -7.90 -1.09
CA CYS A 114 -6.42 -7.44 -0.06
C CYS A 114 -6.65 -5.93 -0.13
N VAL A 115 -5.59 -5.13 -0.32
CA VAL A 115 -5.71 -3.66 -0.42
C VAL A 115 -6.59 -3.26 -1.61
N VAL A 116 -6.37 -3.85 -2.78
CA VAL A 116 -7.17 -3.55 -3.99
C VAL A 116 -8.62 -3.97 -3.83
N GLU A 117 -8.87 -5.18 -3.31
CA GLU A 117 -10.22 -5.69 -3.05
C GLU A 117 -10.97 -4.80 -2.05
N CYS A 118 -10.28 -4.37 -1.00
CA CYS A 118 -10.85 -3.52 0.01
C CYS A 118 -11.17 -2.12 -0.53
N ALA A 119 -10.24 -1.51 -1.25
CA ALA A 119 -10.45 -0.20 -1.86
C ALA A 119 -11.57 -0.24 -2.91
N ALA A 120 -11.69 -1.33 -3.68
CA ALA A 120 -12.78 -1.53 -4.63
C ALA A 120 -14.14 -1.67 -3.90
N LYS A 121 -14.19 -2.44 -2.82
CA LYS A 121 -15.40 -2.65 -2.00
C LYS A 121 -15.92 -1.36 -1.37
N LEU A 122 -15.03 -0.43 -1.03
CA LEU A 122 -15.37 0.85 -0.40
C LEU A 122 -15.38 2.02 -1.39
N ASP A 123 -15.37 1.76 -2.70
CA ASP A 123 -15.40 2.76 -3.78
C ASP A 123 -14.30 3.84 -3.67
N CYS A 124 -13.11 3.44 -3.22
CA CYS A 124 -11.94 4.31 -3.10
C CYS A 124 -10.69 3.74 -3.78
N LEU A 125 -10.87 2.85 -4.75
CA LEU A 125 -9.76 2.33 -5.56
C LEU A 125 -9.25 3.42 -6.51
N ASP A 126 -8.07 3.94 -6.22
CA ASP A 126 -7.46 5.06 -6.93
C ASP A 126 -6.28 4.64 -7.82
N LYS A 127 -5.78 5.59 -8.60
CA LYS A 127 -4.65 5.33 -9.52
C LYS A 127 -3.37 4.95 -8.77
N ALA A 128 -3.17 5.45 -7.55
CA ALA A 128 -1.98 5.15 -6.77
C ALA A 128 -1.99 3.70 -6.27
N VAL A 129 -3.12 3.24 -5.74
CA VAL A 129 -3.33 1.84 -5.31
C VAL A 129 -3.21 0.90 -6.50
N LYS A 130 -3.82 1.24 -7.65
CA LYS A 130 -3.65 0.46 -8.89
C LYS A 130 -2.19 0.39 -9.34
N GLY A 131 -1.47 1.50 -9.28
CA GLY A 131 -0.04 1.56 -9.63
C GLY A 131 0.82 0.68 -8.73
N ARG A 132 0.60 0.73 -7.41
CA ARG A 132 1.29 -0.15 -6.44
C ARG A 132 0.95 -1.62 -6.67
N CYS A 133 -0.31 -1.94 -6.98
CA CYS A 133 -0.71 -3.29 -7.35
C CYS A 133 0.01 -3.80 -8.60
N GLN A 134 0.03 -2.99 -9.66
CA GLN A 134 0.69 -3.36 -10.90
C GLN A 134 2.18 -3.59 -10.66
N HIS A 135 2.82 -2.74 -9.84
CA HIS A 135 4.22 -2.93 -9.47
C HIS A 135 4.48 -4.28 -8.78
N VAL A 136 3.66 -4.67 -7.79
CA VAL A 136 3.83 -5.96 -7.11
C VAL A 136 3.59 -7.13 -8.08
N LYS A 137 2.56 -7.02 -8.92
CA LYS A 137 2.23 -8.00 -9.95
C LYS A 137 3.38 -8.21 -10.95
N ASP A 138 4.01 -7.13 -11.40
CA ASP A 138 5.10 -7.18 -12.38
C ASP A 138 6.40 -7.73 -11.77
N ASN A 139 6.59 -7.59 -10.45
CA ASN A 139 7.80 -8.05 -9.75
C ASN A 139 7.65 -9.43 -9.10
N SER A 140 6.47 -10.06 -9.18
CA SER A 140 6.20 -11.37 -8.57
C SER A 140 5.57 -12.32 -9.59
N GLU A 141 6.35 -13.28 -10.10
CA GLU A 141 5.92 -14.18 -11.19
C GLU A 141 4.66 -14.99 -10.86
N ASP A 142 4.47 -15.35 -9.59
CA ASP A 142 3.33 -16.14 -9.12
C ASP A 142 2.11 -15.28 -8.73
N CYS A 143 2.20 -13.94 -8.85
CA CYS A 143 1.15 -13.04 -8.39
C CYS A 143 0.07 -12.79 -9.46
N LYS A 144 -1.06 -13.49 -9.33
CA LYS A 144 -2.20 -13.39 -10.25
C LYS A 144 -3.28 -12.41 -9.77
N VAL A 145 -2.87 -11.31 -9.15
CA VAL A 145 -3.78 -10.28 -8.63
C VAL A 145 -4.45 -9.50 -9.78
N ASP A 146 -5.72 -9.15 -9.59
CA ASP A 146 -6.46 -8.22 -10.44
C ASP A 146 -6.40 -6.81 -9.83
N CYS A 147 -5.67 -5.91 -10.49
CA CYS A 147 -5.46 -4.55 -10.00
C CYS A 147 -6.63 -3.61 -10.32
N ASP A 148 -7.64 -4.05 -11.06
CA ASP A 148 -8.79 -3.22 -11.41
C ASP A 148 -9.93 -3.28 -10.38
N GLY A 149 -9.80 -4.10 -9.33
CA GLY A 149 -10.83 -4.28 -8.32
C GLY A 149 -12.00 -5.15 -8.78
N SER A 150 -11.86 -5.84 -9.92
CA SER A 150 -12.89 -6.68 -10.52
C SER A 150 -12.90 -8.11 -10.00
N SER A 151 -12.09 -8.44 -8.99
CA SER A 151 -12.13 -9.71 -8.29
C SER A 151 -13.46 -9.84 -7.52
N ALA A 152 -14.51 -10.22 -8.25
CA ALA A 152 -15.72 -10.77 -7.67
C ALA A 152 -15.27 -11.92 -6.77
N PHE A 153 -15.48 -11.79 -5.46
CA PHE A 153 -15.16 -12.76 -4.43
C PHE A 153 -15.53 -14.17 -4.89
N ARG A 154 -14.60 -14.86 -5.56
CA ARG A 154 -14.51 -16.30 -5.47
C ARG A 154 -13.78 -16.54 -4.16
N SER A 155 -14.40 -16.17 -3.06
CA SER A 155 -14.23 -16.90 -1.81
C SER A 155 -14.68 -18.31 -2.16
N ALA A 156 -13.75 -19.07 -2.71
CA ALA A 156 -13.79 -20.50 -2.80
C ALA A 156 -13.74 -20.97 -1.35
N SER A 157 -14.88 -20.82 -0.67
CA SER A 157 -15.40 -21.85 0.19
C SER A 157 -15.59 -23.08 -0.72
N ALA A 158 -14.45 -23.70 -1.05
CA ALA A 158 -14.35 -25.07 -1.49
C ALA A 158 -14.75 -25.92 -0.28
N ASN A 159 -15.98 -25.77 0.19
CA ASN A 159 -16.67 -26.78 0.96
C ASN A 159 -16.98 -27.89 -0.04
N LEU A 160 -15.94 -28.68 -0.27
CA LEU A 160 -15.97 -30.13 -0.23
C LEU A 160 -17.32 -30.72 -0.65
N VAL A 161 -17.39 -31.11 -1.91
CA VAL A 161 -18.30 -32.13 -2.40
C VAL A 161 -18.07 -33.41 -1.57
N VAL A 162 -18.85 -33.62 -0.52
CA VAL A 162 -19.07 -34.93 0.10
C VAL A 162 -20.54 -35.06 0.50
N ALA A 163 -21.44 -34.98 -0.49
CA ALA A 163 -22.75 -35.60 -0.38
C ALA A 163 -22.62 -37.02 -0.95
N LEU A 164 -22.23 -37.92 -0.07
CA LEU A 164 -22.10 -39.36 -0.28
C LEU A 164 -23.37 -39.96 -0.90
N ALA A 165 -23.14 -40.71 -1.97
CA ALA A 165 -24.08 -41.60 -2.64
C ALA A 165 -24.54 -42.74 -1.70
N ALA A 166 -25.50 -42.46 -0.80
CA ALA A 166 -26.05 -43.44 0.15
C ALA A 166 -27.54 -43.76 -0.08
N LEU A 167 -28.00 -43.83 -1.34
CA LEU A 167 -29.40 -44.22 -1.67
C LEU A 167 -29.51 -45.45 -2.58
N GLY A 168 -28.41 -46.15 -2.88
CA GLY A 168 -28.41 -47.29 -3.82
C GLY A 168 -28.71 -48.67 -3.21
N ALA A 169 -28.84 -48.82 -1.89
CA ALA A 169 -28.84 -50.13 -1.22
C ALA A 169 -30.15 -50.55 -0.53
N LEU A 170 -31.28 -49.86 -0.77
CA LEU A 170 -32.59 -50.18 -0.14
C LEU A 170 -33.64 -50.77 -1.09
N LEU A 171 -33.26 -51.19 -2.31
CA LEU A 171 -34.20 -51.64 -3.35
C LEU A 171 -33.96 -53.07 -3.86
N ASN A 172 -33.35 -53.98 -3.08
CA ASN A 172 -33.25 -55.39 -3.45
C ASN A 172 -33.53 -56.33 -2.27
#